data_AF-A0A5B7UPH9-F1
#
_entry.id   AF-A0A5B7UPH9-F1
#
_cell.length_a   1.000
_cell.length_b   1.000
_cell.length_c   1.000
_cell.angle_alpha   90.00
_cell.angle_beta   90.00
_cell.angle_gamma   90.00
#
_symmetry.space_group_name_H-M   'P 1'
#
loop_
_entity.id
_entity.type
_entity.pdbx_description
1 polymer ?
#
loop_
_entity_poly.entity_id
_entity_poly.type
_entity_poly.pdbx_seq_one_letter_code
_entity_poly.pdbx_strand_id
1 'polypeptide(L)'
;MSVESRAGGQPIPGPAPKADPDVGPDVGPDVGPDVGPDVGPDVGVAAAGAVLAAESARFASFGWMRGTSGNLSVVVSRDPVRLAVTASGLDKGELTAADVVLTDAEGAAVGAGRPSAEAALHARVVRLTGAGAVVHVHTVASVAMGGRRPGGIEFEGLEMLKGLGHRTHDVAVVLPVIENSQDMAELGDRLEAALRPGMPAVVVAGHGLYVWGDDPRQARHRTEVVEWLLELALTG
;
A
#
# COMPACT_ATOMS: atom_id res chain seq x y z
N MET A 1 10.90 -93.49 -12.69
CA MET A 1 10.20 -93.66 -13.98
C MET A 1 8.79 -93.14 -13.76
N SER A 2 8.20 -92.17 -14.45
CA SER A 2 8.54 -91.23 -15.53
C SER A 2 7.45 -90.12 -15.42
N VAL A 3 7.77 -88.83 -15.55
CA VAL A 3 7.41 -87.94 -16.69
C VAL A 3 5.88 -87.81 -16.86
N GLU A 4 5.15 -86.66 -16.80
CA GLU A 4 5.27 -85.32 -17.41
C GLU A 4 4.12 -84.44 -16.81
N SER A 5 4.33 -83.18 -16.39
CA SER A 5 4.16 -81.90 -17.12
C SER A 5 2.74 -81.48 -17.57
N ARG A 6 2.31 -80.29 -17.09
CA ARG A 6 1.53 -79.19 -17.74
C ARG A 6 1.12 -78.19 -16.63
N ALA A 7 1.83 -77.09 -16.40
CA ALA A 7 1.81 -75.81 -17.12
C ALA A 7 0.45 -75.10 -17.09
N GLY A 8 0.39 -74.00 -16.32
CA GLY A 8 -0.76 -73.08 -16.22
C GLY A 8 -0.40 -71.87 -15.36
N GLY A 9 0.58 -71.08 -15.79
CA GLY A 9 0.95 -69.82 -15.15
C GLY A 9 -0.09 -68.73 -15.48
N GLN A 10 -0.59 -68.05 -14.45
CA GLN A 10 -1.39 -66.83 -14.61
C GLN A 10 -0.50 -65.69 -15.13
N PRO A 11 -0.99 -64.83 -16.04
CA PRO A 11 -0.25 -63.64 -16.44
C PRO A 11 -0.35 -62.57 -15.36
N ILE A 12 0.81 -61.99 -15.03
CA ILE A 12 0.98 -60.82 -14.18
C ILE A 12 0.43 -59.60 -14.96
N PRO A 13 -0.42 -58.74 -14.38
CA PRO A 13 -0.95 -57.59 -15.10
C PRO A 13 0.17 -56.56 -15.35
N GLY A 14 0.31 -56.14 -16.62
CA GLY A 14 1.20 -55.06 -17.02
C GLY A 14 0.75 -53.70 -16.47
N PRO A 15 1.64 -52.69 -16.44
CA PRO A 15 1.31 -51.37 -15.91
C PRO A 15 0.26 -50.68 -16.78
N ALA A 16 -0.66 -49.96 -16.12
CA ALA A 16 -1.72 -49.18 -16.74
C ALA A 16 -1.18 -48.13 -17.73
N PRO A 17 -1.95 -47.76 -18.77
CA PRO A 17 -1.52 -46.76 -19.74
C PRO A 17 -1.38 -45.39 -19.06
N LYS A 18 -0.32 -44.65 -19.44
CA LYS A 18 -0.13 -43.26 -19.06
C LYS A 18 -1.25 -42.41 -19.66
N ALA A 19 -1.92 -41.64 -18.81
CA ALA A 19 -2.85 -40.60 -19.25
C ALA A 19 -2.07 -39.47 -19.94
N ASP A 20 -2.55 -39.08 -21.11
CA ASP A 20 -2.14 -37.88 -21.85
C ASP A 20 -2.64 -36.64 -21.10
N PRO A 21 -1.82 -35.61 -20.85
CA PRO A 21 -2.27 -34.41 -20.17
C PRO A 21 -2.77 -33.40 -21.22
N ASP A 22 -4.02 -33.51 -21.64
CA ASP A 22 -4.64 -32.49 -22.50
C ASP A 22 -5.71 -31.71 -21.72
N VAL A 23 -5.30 -30.49 -21.37
CA VAL A 23 -6.08 -29.24 -21.43
C VAL A 23 -7.41 -29.25 -20.67
N GLY A 24 -7.32 -28.94 -19.37
CA GLY A 24 -8.39 -28.23 -18.66
C GLY A 24 -8.44 -26.76 -19.12
N PRO A 25 -9.61 -26.11 -19.12
CA PRO A 25 -9.76 -24.78 -19.68
C PRO A 25 -8.91 -23.76 -18.92
N ASP A 26 -8.13 -22.98 -19.66
CA ASP A 26 -7.55 -21.71 -19.21
C ASP A 26 -8.69 -20.76 -18.84
N VAL A 27 -9.15 -20.85 -17.60
CA VAL A 27 -9.89 -19.80 -16.92
C VAL A 27 -8.97 -19.23 -15.85
N GLY A 28 -8.02 -18.40 -16.31
CA GLY A 28 -7.37 -17.44 -15.43
C GLY A 28 -8.43 -16.57 -14.74
N PRO A 29 -8.17 -16.05 -13.52
CA PRO A 29 -9.14 -15.18 -12.88
C PRO A 29 -9.41 -14.00 -13.80
N ASP A 30 -10.66 -13.87 -14.22
CA ASP A 30 -11.17 -12.69 -14.90
C ASP A 30 -10.71 -11.47 -14.08
N VAL A 31 -9.76 -10.76 -14.69
CA VAL A 31 -9.25 -9.50 -14.20
C VAL A 31 -10.47 -8.61 -14.06
N GLY A 32 -10.85 -8.31 -12.82
CA GLY A 32 -11.90 -7.34 -12.53
C GLY A 32 -11.60 -6.03 -13.28
N PRO A 33 -12.61 -5.22 -13.60
CA PRO A 33 -12.47 -4.12 -14.56
C PRO A 33 -11.29 -3.21 -14.18
N ASP A 34 -10.25 -3.24 -15.01
CA ASP A 34 -9.14 -2.29 -15.04
C ASP A 34 -9.67 -0.92 -15.50
N VAL A 35 -10.42 -0.28 -14.62
CA VAL A 35 -10.84 1.11 -14.81
C VAL A 35 -10.79 1.85 -13.47
N GLY A 36 -9.62 1.80 -12.84
CA GLY A 36 -9.19 2.96 -12.05
C GLY A 36 -8.66 3.99 -13.04
N PRO A 37 -9.01 5.28 -12.97
CA PRO A 37 -8.42 6.26 -13.86
C PRO A 37 -6.90 6.22 -13.69
N ASP A 38 -6.17 6.08 -14.79
CA ASP A 38 -4.72 6.26 -14.82
C ASP A 38 -4.41 7.70 -14.39
N VAL A 39 -4.20 7.91 -13.09
CA VAL A 39 -3.88 9.23 -12.55
C VAL A 39 -2.39 9.47 -12.64
N GLY A 40 -1.99 10.09 -13.75
CA GLY A 40 -0.64 10.63 -13.95
C GLY A 40 -0.52 12.11 -13.56
N PRO A 41 0.68 12.69 -13.70
CA PRO A 41 0.99 14.07 -13.34
C PRO A 41 0.31 15.15 -14.21
N ASP A 42 -0.55 14.77 -15.17
CA ASP A 42 -1.26 15.67 -16.08
C ASP A 42 -2.79 15.69 -15.84
N VAL A 43 -3.25 15.17 -14.70
CA VAL A 43 -4.67 15.11 -14.36
C VAL A 43 -5.14 16.40 -13.68
N GLY A 44 -6.20 16.99 -14.22
CA GLY A 44 -6.81 18.20 -13.63
C GLY A 44 -7.30 17.97 -12.20
N VAL A 45 -7.30 19.04 -11.39
CA VAL A 45 -7.61 19.01 -9.94
C VAL A 45 -8.93 18.30 -9.62
N ALA A 46 -9.97 18.47 -10.44
CA ALA A 46 -11.26 17.82 -10.21
C ALA A 46 -11.21 16.29 -10.36
N ALA A 47 -10.45 15.78 -11.34
CA ALA A 47 -10.28 14.34 -11.54
C ALA A 47 -9.39 13.73 -10.44
N ALA A 48 -8.33 14.45 -10.03
CA ALA A 48 -7.55 14.09 -8.86
C ALA A 48 -8.41 14.04 -7.59
N GLY A 49 -9.29 15.02 -7.40
CA GLY A 49 -10.23 15.07 -6.29
C GLY A 49 -11.20 13.89 -6.27
N ALA A 50 -11.74 13.50 -7.42
CA ALA A 50 -12.63 12.33 -7.52
C ALA A 50 -11.92 11.03 -7.08
N VAL A 51 -10.66 10.87 -7.44
CA VAL A 51 -9.86 9.70 -7.04
C VAL A 51 -9.55 9.72 -5.55
N LEU A 52 -9.13 10.86 -5.02
CA LEU A 52 -8.86 11.00 -3.59
C LEU A 52 -10.12 10.75 -2.75
N ALA A 53 -11.29 11.22 -3.20
CA ALA A 53 -12.57 10.92 -2.57
C ALA A 53 -12.88 9.42 -2.57
N ALA A 54 -12.72 8.75 -3.72
CA ALA A 54 -12.97 7.31 -3.83
C ALA A 54 -12.02 6.47 -2.94
N GLU A 55 -10.73 6.80 -2.91
CA GLU A 55 -9.76 6.10 -2.05
C GLU A 55 -9.97 6.40 -0.57
N SER A 56 -10.34 7.64 -0.22
CA SER A 56 -10.70 8.00 1.16
C SER A 56 -11.92 7.21 1.65
N ALA A 57 -12.96 7.10 0.81
CA ALA A 57 -14.15 6.32 1.10
C ALA A 57 -13.84 4.83 1.29
N ARG A 58 -12.93 4.27 0.48
CA ARG A 58 -12.44 2.89 0.65
C ARG A 58 -11.76 2.70 2.01
N PHE A 59 -10.76 3.51 2.35
CA PHE A 59 -10.06 3.37 3.63
C PHE A 59 -10.97 3.67 4.83
N ALA A 60 -11.91 4.60 4.70
CA ALA A 60 -12.94 4.84 5.71
C ALA A 60 -13.83 3.60 5.90
N SER A 61 -14.18 2.87 4.83
CA SER A 61 -14.96 1.61 4.92
C SER A 61 -14.22 0.49 5.65
N PHE A 62 -12.88 0.49 5.63
CA PHE A 62 -12.05 -0.41 6.45
C PHE A 62 -11.91 0.08 7.90
N GLY A 63 -12.36 1.30 8.19
CA GLY A 63 -12.23 1.93 9.51
C GLY A 63 -10.84 2.55 9.76
N TRP A 64 -10.06 2.82 8.72
CA TRP A 64 -8.69 3.35 8.84
C TRP A 64 -8.61 4.88 8.95
N MET A 65 -9.73 5.57 8.73
CA MET A 65 -9.84 7.04 8.69
C MET A 65 -10.98 7.57 9.57
N ARG A 66 -11.12 7.04 10.80
CA ARG A 66 -12.21 7.37 11.73
C ARG A 66 -12.10 8.78 12.28
N GLY A 67 -13.23 9.47 12.42
CA GLY A 67 -13.27 10.76 13.13
C GLY A 67 -12.46 11.85 12.43
N THR A 68 -12.55 11.93 11.10
CA THR A 68 -11.85 12.88 10.22
C THR A 68 -10.33 12.67 10.11
N SER A 69 -9.81 11.58 10.68
CA SER A 69 -8.38 11.26 10.69
C SER A 69 -7.82 10.87 9.33
N GLY A 70 -6.49 10.95 9.19
CA GLY A 70 -5.79 10.64 7.96
C GLY A 70 -6.05 11.66 6.84
N ASN A 71 -5.28 11.54 5.77
CA ASN A 71 -5.47 12.30 4.54
C ASN A 71 -4.73 11.62 3.38
N LEU A 72 -5.04 12.02 2.15
CA LEU A 72 -4.45 11.47 0.94
C LEU A 72 -3.97 12.62 0.06
N SER A 73 -2.95 12.36 -0.75
CA SER A 73 -2.53 13.29 -1.81
C SER A 73 -2.14 12.59 -3.10
N VAL A 74 -2.27 13.31 -4.21
CA VAL A 74 -1.75 12.92 -5.52
C VAL A 74 -1.02 14.10 -6.18
N VAL A 75 0.07 13.82 -6.88
CA VAL A 75 0.82 14.79 -7.67
C VAL A 75 0.08 15.07 -8.98
N VAL A 76 -0.31 16.32 -9.20
CA VAL A 76 -1.07 16.78 -10.38
C VAL A 76 -0.26 17.65 -11.33
N SER A 77 1.01 17.91 -10.99
CA SER A 77 2.03 18.52 -11.85
C SER A 77 3.40 18.23 -11.22
N ARG A 78 4.43 17.95 -12.03
CA ARG A 78 5.81 17.79 -11.55
C ARG A 78 6.68 19.03 -11.76
N ASP A 79 6.31 19.93 -12.66
CA ASP A 79 7.03 21.18 -12.92
C ASP A 79 6.08 22.35 -13.22
N PRO A 80 5.80 23.24 -12.25
CA PRO A 80 6.20 23.12 -10.85
C PRO A 80 5.47 21.95 -10.17
N VAL A 81 6.05 21.42 -9.09
CA VAL A 81 5.38 20.38 -8.29
C VAL A 81 4.10 20.92 -7.69
N ARG A 82 2.99 20.21 -7.94
CA ARG A 82 1.67 20.49 -7.37
C ARG A 82 1.03 19.21 -6.86
N LEU A 83 0.46 19.25 -5.67
CA LEU A 83 -0.29 18.13 -5.10
C LEU A 83 -1.74 18.55 -4.88
N ALA A 84 -2.69 17.68 -5.24
CA ALA A 84 -4.02 17.74 -4.67
C ALA A 84 -4.02 16.95 -3.36
N VAL A 85 -4.50 17.53 -2.27
CA VAL A 85 -4.53 16.92 -0.93
C VAL A 85 -5.96 16.98 -0.39
N THR A 86 -6.47 15.89 0.19
CA THR A 86 -7.82 15.89 0.79
C THR A 86 -7.94 16.94 1.90
N ALA A 87 -9.07 17.63 1.97
CA ALA A 87 -9.31 18.64 2.99
C ALA A 87 -9.30 18.05 4.41
N SER A 88 -8.75 18.81 5.36
CA SER A 88 -8.72 18.46 6.77
C SER A 88 -10.08 18.65 7.44
N GLY A 89 -10.37 17.90 8.51
CA GLY A 89 -11.57 18.07 9.33
C GLY A 89 -12.89 17.63 8.71
N LEU A 90 -12.88 17.12 7.47
CA LEU A 90 -14.03 16.49 6.83
C LEU A 90 -14.02 14.98 7.02
N ASP A 91 -15.21 14.37 7.07
CA ASP A 91 -15.36 12.92 7.09
C ASP A 91 -14.80 12.31 5.79
N LYS A 92 -13.86 11.39 5.93
CA LYS A 92 -13.14 10.78 4.81
C LYS A 92 -14.02 9.83 4.00
N GLY A 93 -15.11 9.34 4.59
CA GLY A 93 -16.13 8.54 3.91
C GLY A 93 -17.05 9.34 2.99
N GLU A 94 -17.12 10.66 3.18
CA GLU A 94 -18.13 11.53 2.53
C GLU A 94 -17.51 12.60 1.62
N LEU A 95 -16.20 12.54 1.38
CA LEU A 95 -15.53 13.51 0.51
C LEU A 95 -16.10 13.47 -0.91
N THR A 96 -16.13 14.64 -1.53
CA THR A 96 -16.43 14.83 -2.95
C THR A 96 -15.16 15.25 -3.70
N ALA A 97 -15.26 15.28 -5.03
CA ALA A 97 -14.16 15.76 -5.87
C ALA A 97 -13.75 17.22 -5.61
N ALA A 98 -14.60 18.02 -4.94
CA ALA A 98 -14.31 19.40 -4.57
C ALA A 98 -13.56 19.52 -3.23
N ASP A 99 -13.52 18.47 -2.41
CA ASP A 99 -12.95 18.49 -1.06
C ASP A 99 -11.44 18.24 -1.05
N VAL A 100 -10.74 18.92 -1.96
CA VAL A 100 -9.29 18.89 -2.09
C VAL A 100 -8.69 20.29 -2.13
N VAL A 101 -7.50 20.41 -1.56
CA VAL A 101 -6.70 21.63 -1.56
C VAL A 101 -5.48 21.39 -2.44
N LEU A 102 -5.21 22.31 -3.36
CA LEU A 102 -3.99 22.30 -4.17
C LEU A 102 -2.83 22.87 -3.33
N THR A 103 -1.69 22.19 -3.33
CA THR A 103 -0.48 22.64 -2.65
C THR A 103 0.74 22.68 -3.57
N ASP A 104 1.77 23.42 -3.17
CA ASP A 104 3.09 23.45 -3.81
C ASP A 104 4.05 22.37 -3.28
N ALA A 105 5.33 22.47 -3.65
CA ALA A 105 6.40 21.54 -3.28
C ALA A 105 6.78 21.59 -1.79
N GLU A 106 6.26 22.58 -1.06
CA GLU A 106 6.46 22.81 0.36
C GLU A 106 5.18 22.48 1.17
N GLY A 107 4.09 22.12 0.49
CA GLY A 107 2.79 21.83 1.10
C GLY A 107 1.97 23.08 1.41
N ALA A 108 2.39 24.26 0.94
CA ALA A 108 1.62 25.49 1.10
C ALA A 108 0.50 25.58 0.06
N ALA A 109 -0.61 26.23 0.43
CA ALA A 109 -1.80 26.33 -0.41
C ALA A 109 -1.52 27.10 -1.71
N VAL A 110 -2.07 26.61 -2.81
CA VAL A 110 -2.05 27.28 -4.12
C VAL A 110 -3.47 27.71 -4.44
N GLY A 111 -3.78 28.97 -4.17
CA GLY A 111 -5.13 29.52 -4.33
C GLY A 111 -5.93 29.49 -3.04
N ALA A 112 -7.20 29.07 -3.13
CA ALA A 112 -8.11 29.07 -1.99
C ALA A 112 -7.99 27.79 -1.15
N GLY A 113 -8.29 27.92 0.15
CA GLY A 113 -8.28 26.81 1.11
C GLY A 113 -7.10 26.87 2.07
N ARG A 114 -7.18 26.08 3.14
CA ARG A 114 -6.10 25.90 4.11
C ARG A 114 -5.74 24.41 4.12
N PRO A 115 -4.54 24.03 3.68
CA PRO A 115 -4.13 22.63 3.71
C PRO A 115 -3.98 22.14 5.15
N SER A 116 -4.05 20.82 5.33
CA SER A 116 -3.63 20.19 6.58
C SER A 116 -2.17 20.56 6.88
N ALA A 117 -1.78 20.64 8.16
CA ALA A 117 -0.37 20.72 8.54
C ALA A 117 0.45 19.57 7.91
N GLU A 118 -0.18 18.40 7.78
CA GLU A 118 0.40 17.20 7.20
C GLU A 118 0.63 17.29 5.69
N ALA A 119 0.07 18.29 5.00
CA ALA A 119 0.36 18.51 3.57
C ALA A 119 1.85 18.79 3.32
N ALA A 120 2.53 19.44 4.28
CA ALA A 120 3.97 19.64 4.23
C ALA A 120 4.72 18.30 4.27
N LEU A 121 4.25 17.34 5.06
CA LEU A 121 4.85 16.01 5.14
C LEU A 121 4.60 15.20 3.85
N HIS A 122 3.41 15.33 3.24
CA HIS A 122 3.12 14.75 1.93
C HIS A 122 4.06 15.29 0.85
N ALA A 123 4.24 16.61 0.79
CA ALA A 123 5.17 17.25 -0.14
C ALA A 123 6.63 16.81 0.10
N ARG A 124 7.02 16.64 1.38
CA ARG A 124 8.33 16.12 1.77
C ARG A 124 8.54 14.69 1.28
N VAL A 125 7.56 13.80 1.47
CA VAL A 125 7.59 12.42 0.95
C VAL A 125 7.75 12.42 -0.57
N VAL A 126 6.94 13.21 -1.30
CA VAL A 126 7.03 13.31 -2.76
C VAL A 126 8.42 13.77 -3.21
N ARG A 127 8.99 14.80 -2.57
CA ARG A 127 10.34 15.30 -2.89
C ARG A 127 11.43 14.27 -2.66
N LEU A 128 11.37 13.53 -1.55
CA LEU A 128 12.42 12.59 -1.16
C LEU A 128 12.36 11.28 -1.96
N THR A 129 11.17 10.88 -2.40
CA THR A 129 10.93 9.54 -2.96
C THR A 129 10.53 9.54 -4.43
N GLY A 130 10.13 10.69 -4.98
CA GLY A 130 9.58 10.81 -6.33
C GLY A 130 8.13 10.32 -6.46
N ALA A 131 7.49 9.92 -5.35
CA ALA A 131 6.13 9.37 -5.32
C ALA A 131 5.11 10.26 -6.06
N GLY A 132 4.14 9.61 -6.69
CA GLY A 132 2.98 10.28 -7.29
C GLY A 132 1.77 10.33 -6.37
N ALA A 133 1.70 9.48 -5.34
CA ALA A 133 0.64 9.52 -4.34
C ALA A 133 1.15 9.16 -2.94
N VAL A 134 0.50 9.73 -1.92
CA VAL A 134 0.80 9.49 -0.51
C VAL A 134 -0.51 9.27 0.24
N VAL A 135 -0.53 8.24 1.09
CA VAL A 135 -1.66 7.86 1.93
C VAL A 135 -1.23 7.98 3.38
N HIS A 136 -2.04 8.67 4.18
CA HIS A 136 -1.92 8.70 5.62
C HIS A 136 -3.19 8.14 6.28
N VAL A 137 -3.02 7.09 7.10
CA VAL A 137 -4.12 6.41 7.80
C VAL A 137 -3.78 6.18 9.27
N HIS A 138 -4.80 6.09 10.13
CA HIS A 138 -4.66 5.91 11.58
C HIS A 138 -5.24 4.55 11.98
N THR A 139 -4.55 3.49 11.60
CA THR A 139 -5.00 2.14 11.92
C THR A 139 -4.65 1.75 13.36
N VAL A 140 -5.43 0.85 13.96
CA VAL A 140 -5.14 0.37 15.32
C VAL A 140 -3.79 -0.33 15.36
N ALA A 141 -3.46 -1.12 14.33
CA ALA A 141 -2.20 -1.85 14.28
C ALA A 141 -1.00 -0.90 14.15
N SER A 142 -1.06 0.12 13.27
CA SER A 142 0.04 1.09 13.14
C SER A 142 0.29 1.86 14.44
N VAL A 143 -0.76 2.34 15.11
CA VAL A 143 -0.64 3.08 16.37
C VAL A 143 -0.08 2.17 17.49
N ALA A 144 -0.62 0.96 17.63
CA ALA A 144 -0.18 0.03 18.66
C ALA A 144 1.27 -0.44 18.44
N MET A 145 1.62 -0.80 17.21
CA MET A 145 2.97 -1.25 16.87
C MET A 145 4.01 -0.13 16.95
N GLY A 146 3.63 1.11 16.61
CA GLY A 146 4.49 2.28 16.81
C GLY A 146 4.92 2.46 18.27
N GLY A 147 4.03 2.16 19.23
CA GLY A 147 4.37 2.16 20.66
C GLY A 147 5.18 0.94 21.12
N ARG A 148 4.93 -0.23 20.54
CA ARG A 148 5.63 -1.48 20.92
C ARG A 148 7.04 -1.61 20.34
N ARG A 149 7.30 -0.98 19.18
CA ARG A 149 8.51 -1.19 18.38
C ARG A 149 9.16 0.13 17.93
N PRO A 150 9.57 1.02 18.85
CA PRO A 150 10.11 2.34 18.50
C PRO A 150 11.40 2.31 17.65
N GLY A 151 12.12 1.17 17.60
CA GLY A 151 13.30 0.99 16.75
C GLY A 151 13.01 0.48 15.33
N GLY A 152 11.74 0.29 14.97
CA GLY A 152 11.33 -0.33 13.71
C GLY A 152 10.81 -1.77 13.89
N ILE A 153 10.08 -2.22 12.87
CA ILE A 153 9.39 -3.51 12.85
C ILE A 153 10.00 -4.35 11.72
N GLU A 154 10.54 -5.51 12.08
CA GLU A 154 11.21 -6.41 11.15
C GLU A 154 10.21 -7.43 10.59
N PHE A 155 10.27 -7.66 9.28
CA PHE A 155 9.49 -8.67 8.58
C PHE A 155 10.41 -9.49 7.68
N GLU A 156 10.24 -10.81 7.67
CA GLU A 156 11.02 -11.74 6.86
C GLU A 156 10.17 -12.97 6.54
N GLY A 157 10.38 -13.58 5.37
CA GLY A 157 9.73 -14.85 5.02
C GLY A 157 8.23 -14.77 4.70
N LEU A 158 7.71 -13.57 4.41
CA LEU A 158 6.28 -13.35 4.17
C LEU A 158 6.00 -13.07 2.69
N GLU A 159 5.09 -13.84 2.08
CA GLU A 159 4.68 -13.67 0.67
C GLU A 159 4.11 -12.28 0.37
N MET A 160 3.46 -11.66 1.35
CA MET A 160 2.91 -10.30 1.25
C MET A 160 3.97 -9.24 0.94
N LEU A 161 5.26 -9.49 1.25
CA LEU A 161 6.36 -8.57 0.91
C LEU A 161 6.53 -8.35 -0.60
N LYS A 162 6.06 -9.28 -1.45
CA LYS A 162 6.04 -9.08 -2.90
C LYS A 162 5.20 -7.88 -3.32
N GLY A 163 4.15 -7.56 -2.57
CA GLY A 163 3.31 -6.38 -2.80
C GLY A 163 4.03 -5.05 -2.60
N LEU A 164 5.21 -5.04 -1.95
CA LEU A 164 6.06 -3.85 -1.81
C LEU A 164 7.16 -3.76 -2.89
N GLY A 165 7.23 -4.74 -3.80
CA GLY A 165 8.21 -4.77 -4.89
C GLY A 165 9.43 -5.67 -4.63
N HIS A 166 9.44 -6.45 -3.54
CA HIS A 166 10.48 -7.44 -3.28
C HIS A 166 10.30 -8.69 -4.16
N ARG A 167 11.38 -9.18 -4.76
CA ARG A 167 11.32 -10.31 -5.71
C ARG A 167 11.26 -11.69 -5.02
N THR A 168 11.70 -11.77 -3.77
CA THR A 168 11.76 -13.02 -2.98
C THR A 168 11.28 -12.74 -1.55
N HIS A 169 10.80 -13.79 -0.87
CA HIS A 169 10.42 -13.70 0.55
C HIS A 169 11.64 -13.79 1.49
N ASP A 170 12.83 -14.10 0.97
CA ASP A 170 14.10 -14.19 1.73
C ASP A 170 14.71 -12.81 2.07
N VAL A 171 13.95 -11.72 1.91
CA VAL A 171 14.43 -10.37 2.23
C VAL A 171 13.87 -9.97 3.59
N ALA A 172 14.76 -9.80 4.56
CA ALA A 172 14.44 -9.10 5.80
C ALA A 172 14.25 -7.60 5.48
N VAL A 173 13.06 -7.08 5.78
CA VAL A 173 12.72 -5.66 5.61
C VAL A 173 12.39 -5.05 6.96
N VAL A 174 12.69 -3.76 7.10
CA VAL A 174 12.37 -2.99 8.30
C VAL A 174 11.38 -1.91 7.93
N LEU A 175 10.20 -1.95 8.55
CA LEU A 175 9.27 -0.83 8.57
C LEU A 175 9.74 0.17 9.65
N PRO A 176 10.27 1.34 9.27
CA PRO A 176 10.71 2.34 10.23
C PRO A 176 9.55 2.86 11.08
N VAL A 177 9.85 3.08 12.36
CA VAL A 177 8.98 3.80 13.30
C VAL A 177 9.73 5.07 13.70
N ILE A 178 9.07 6.22 13.59
CA ILE A 178 9.61 7.51 14.01
C ILE A 178 8.77 8.11 15.13
N GLU A 179 9.41 8.87 16.02
CA GLU A 179 8.71 9.61 17.05
C GLU A 179 7.83 10.71 16.43
N ASN A 180 6.63 10.90 16.99
CA ASN A 180 5.74 11.98 16.57
C ASN A 180 6.29 13.36 16.96
N SER A 181 5.94 14.38 16.19
CA SER A 181 6.18 15.78 16.52
C SER A 181 5.01 16.64 16.04
N GLN A 182 4.74 17.72 16.78
CA GLN A 182 3.80 18.76 16.35
C GLN A 182 4.46 19.74 15.36
N ASP A 183 5.79 19.69 15.22
CA ASP A 183 6.54 20.43 14.22
C ASP A 183 6.73 19.57 12.97
N MET A 184 6.13 20.01 11.85
CA MET A 184 6.19 19.28 10.58
C MET A 184 7.58 19.31 9.94
N ALA A 185 8.42 20.31 10.24
CA ALA A 185 9.80 20.32 9.78
C ALA A 185 10.60 19.22 10.51
N GLU A 186 10.48 19.14 11.83
CA GLU A 186 11.11 18.10 12.63
C GLU A 186 10.63 16.70 12.23
N LEU A 187 9.32 16.52 12.06
CA LEU A 187 8.75 15.25 11.62
C LEU A 187 9.24 14.86 10.22
N GLY A 188 9.36 15.85 9.32
CA GLY A 188 9.92 15.65 7.99
C GLY A 188 11.40 15.23 8.00
N ASP A 189 12.21 15.81 8.89
CA ASP A 189 13.63 15.45 9.03
C ASP A 189 13.81 14.05 9.62
N ARG A 190 12.95 13.67 10.59
CA ARG A 190 12.89 12.30 11.13
C ARG A 190 12.48 11.30 10.05
N LEU A 191 11.49 11.64 9.22
CA LEU A 191 11.08 10.81 8.08
C LEU A 191 12.24 10.62 7.10
N GLU A 192 12.92 11.70 6.71
CA GLU A 192 14.07 11.64 5.80
C GLU A 192 15.17 10.72 6.33
N ALA A 193 15.54 10.88 7.60
CA ALA A 193 16.55 10.05 8.25
C ALA A 193 16.15 8.57 8.37
N ALA A 194 14.85 8.28 8.44
CA ALA A 194 14.31 6.94 8.59
C ALA A 194 14.03 6.22 7.27
N LEU A 195 14.16 6.89 6.12
CA LEU A 195 13.88 6.29 4.81
C LEU A 195 14.72 5.02 4.60
N ARG A 196 14.05 3.97 4.11
CA ARG A 196 14.69 2.69 3.78
C ARG A 196 14.37 2.33 2.34
N PRO A 197 15.38 2.08 1.48
CA PRO A 197 15.14 1.54 0.15
C PRO A 197 14.30 0.26 0.21
N GLY A 198 13.26 0.19 -0.61
CA GLY A 198 12.36 -0.97 -0.66
C GLY A 198 11.23 -0.97 0.38
N MET A 199 11.23 -0.08 1.37
CA MET A 199 10.10 0.08 2.29
C MET A 199 9.37 1.40 2.01
N PRO A 200 8.23 1.38 1.29
CA PRO A 200 7.51 2.59 0.89
C PRO A 200 6.57 3.11 1.99
N ALA A 201 6.98 2.99 3.26
CA ALA A 201 6.17 3.34 4.40
C ALA A 201 6.98 3.73 5.64
N VAL A 202 6.37 4.55 6.51
CA VAL A 202 6.85 4.95 7.83
C VAL A 202 5.67 4.93 8.80
N VAL A 203 5.88 4.37 9.98
CA VAL A 203 4.95 4.55 11.11
C VAL A 203 5.40 5.75 11.94
N VAL A 204 4.47 6.65 12.24
CA VAL A 204 4.67 7.74 13.21
C VAL A 204 4.04 7.29 14.53
N ALA A 205 4.86 7.09 15.56
CA ALA A 205 4.44 6.51 16.83
C ALA A 205 3.32 7.31 17.50
N GLY A 206 2.23 6.64 17.90
CA GLY A 206 1.07 7.30 18.51
C GLY A 206 0.24 8.15 17.53
N HIS A 207 0.53 8.10 16.23
CA HIS A 207 -0.15 8.89 15.21
C HIS A 207 -0.75 7.99 14.11
N GLY A 208 0.07 7.24 13.38
CA GLY A 208 -0.43 6.37 12.31
C GLY A 208 0.64 6.00 11.30
N LEU A 209 0.18 5.69 10.09
CA LEU A 209 0.99 5.17 9.00
C LEU A 209 1.00 6.16 7.83
N TYR A 210 2.19 6.39 7.26
CA TYR A 210 2.38 7.08 5.99
C TYR A 210 2.92 6.07 4.98
N VAL A 211 2.29 5.98 3.81
CA VAL A 211 2.65 5.08 2.71
C VAL A 211 2.63 5.83 1.40
N TRP A 212 3.52 5.49 0.47
CA TRP A 212 3.59 6.17 -0.83
C TRP A 212 3.72 5.22 -2.02
N GLY A 213 3.29 5.72 -3.18
CA GLY A 213 3.26 4.99 -4.45
C GLY A 213 3.51 5.91 -5.65
N ASP A 214 3.79 5.30 -6.80
CA ASP A 214 3.94 5.99 -8.09
C ASP A 214 2.62 6.62 -8.54
N ASP A 215 1.51 6.01 -8.13
CA ASP A 215 0.13 6.44 -8.40
C ASP A 215 -0.79 6.06 -7.21
N PRO A 216 -2.05 6.54 -7.17
CA PRO A 216 -2.99 6.23 -6.09
C PRO A 216 -3.26 4.73 -5.90
N ARG A 217 -3.28 3.94 -6.98
CA ARG A 217 -3.55 2.49 -6.93
C ARG A 217 -2.39 1.75 -6.26
N GLN A 218 -1.16 2.09 -6.62
CA GLN A 218 0.03 1.50 -6.00
C GLN A 218 0.16 1.93 -4.55
N ALA A 219 -0.08 3.21 -4.23
CA ALA A 219 -0.11 3.68 -2.84
C ALA A 219 -1.15 2.90 -2.02
N ARG A 220 -2.35 2.67 -2.55
CA ARG A 220 -3.38 1.83 -1.93
C ARG A 220 -2.90 0.41 -1.65
N HIS A 221 -2.40 -0.30 -2.67
CA HIS A 221 -1.95 -1.68 -2.50
C HIS A 221 -0.83 -1.79 -1.45
N ARG A 222 0.12 -0.84 -1.46
CA ARG A 222 1.17 -0.78 -0.44
C ARG A 222 0.58 -0.55 0.95
N THR A 223 -0.41 0.33 1.10
CA THR A 223 -1.09 0.57 2.39
C THR A 223 -1.75 -0.70 2.91
N GLU A 224 -2.48 -1.41 2.07
CA GLU A 224 -3.15 -2.66 2.44
C GLU A 224 -2.14 -3.75 2.86
N VAL A 225 -1.03 -3.88 2.13
CA VAL A 225 0.05 -4.82 2.47
C VAL A 225 0.73 -4.46 3.78
N VAL A 226 1.10 -3.19 3.98
CA VAL A 226 1.77 -2.75 5.21
C VAL A 226 0.84 -2.88 6.41
N GLU A 227 -0.44 -2.56 6.27
CA GLU A 227 -1.41 -2.74 7.34
C GLU A 227 -1.58 -4.22 7.68
N TRP A 228 -1.68 -5.11 6.70
CA TRP A 228 -1.75 -6.55 6.94
C TRP A 228 -0.51 -7.06 7.71
N LEU A 229 0.68 -6.59 7.36
CA LEU A 229 1.92 -6.93 8.07
C LEU A 229 1.89 -6.44 9.52
N LEU A 230 1.39 -5.23 9.76
CA LEU A 230 1.21 -4.66 11.10
C LEU A 230 0.19 -5.45 11.92
N GLU A 231 -0.94 -5.82 11.33
CA GLU A 231 -1.97 -6.66 11.98
C GLU A 231 -1.39 -8.02 12.38
N LEU A 232 -0.64 -8.67 11.49
CA LEU A 232 0.06 -9.92 11.81
C LEU A 232 1.03 -9.73 12.99
N ALA A 233 1.89 -8.71 12.93
CA ALA A 233 2.85 -8.43 14.00
C ALA A 233 2.19 -8.08 15.34
N LEU A 234 0.96 -7.55 15.33
CA LEU A 234 0.20 -7.23 16.54
C LEU A 234 -0.27 -8.47 17.30
N THR A 235 -0.44 -9.59 16.60
CA THR A 235 -0.90 -10.87 17.17
C THR A 235 0.19 -11.68 17.89
N GLY A 236 1.46 -11.37 17.64
CA GLY A 236 2.62 -11.96 18.33
C GLY A 236 3.04 -11.18 19.57
#